data_AF-A0A1Z9TJV0-F1
#
_entry.id   AF-A0A1Z9TJV0-F1
#
_cell.length_a   1.000
_cell.length_b   1.000
_cell.length_c   1.000
_cell.angle_alpha   90.00
_cell.angle_beta   90.00
_cell.angle_gamma   90.00
#
_symmetry.space_group_name_H-M   'P 1'
#
loop_
_entity.id
_entity.type
_entity.pdbx_description
1 polymer ?
#
loop_
_entity_poly.entity_id
_entity_poly.type
_entity_poly.pdbx_seq_one_letter_code
_entity_poly.pdbx_strand_id
1 'polypeptide(L)'
;MKKQIKFLKKLIKRNQHRSVTKNTINGWLIIDKPAGLTSNRVIQKIKNHIKPKKIGHAGTLDPDATGVLPVALGEATKVIPYLMSQSKTYVSTIKFGIKTDTDDISGKILKRSNYRPTETEISEALKYFSGQIYQKPPNVSAVKVNGSRAYKLFHLGQEISLKSRKLLVSKIKIVSLLDAGRCSITFVCGKGGYVRSIARDLGDFLSCFGCVEKLSRTSYGQFAIEDSIRLNNLLNFSLEEVRNMTLGIEKGFSQLKSFDCCEEDYKRLENGIPIENIYDNTIKAEDEVIAFFEGRPVCILIFKNMLLKPKRKFNLD
;
A
#
# COMPACT_ATOMS: atom_id res chain seq x y z
N MET A 1 14.04 20.03 9.19
CA MET A 1 13.31 21.27 8.88
C MET A 1 13.77 21.95 7.59
N LYS A 2 15.02 22.44 7.47
CA LYS A 2 15.49 23.17 6.27
C LYS A 2 15.50 22.34 4.95
N LYS A 3 15.79 21.03 5.00
CA LYS A 3 15.69 20.14 3.81
C LYS A 3 14.24 19.93 3.33
N GLN A 4 13.29 19.86 4.25
CA GLN A 4 11.86 19.67 3.98
C GLN A 4 11.25 20.92 3.33
N ILE A 5 11.63 22.11 3.82
CA ILE A 5 11.24 23.41 3.24
C ILE A 5 11.82 23.58 1.82
N LYS A 6 13.02 23.08 1.54
CA LYS A 6 13.64 23.12 0.21
C LYS A 6 12.93 22.21 -0.81
N PHE A 7 12.38 21.08 -0.35
CA PHE A 7 11.52 20.19 -1.15
C PHE A 7 10.16 20.86 -1.45
N LEU A 8 9.52 21.44 -0.44
CA LEU A 8 8.26 22.21 -0.58
C LEU A 8 8.38 23.37 -1.59
N LYS A 9 9.48 24.14 -1.58
CA LYS A 9 9.70 25.24 -2.53
C LYS A 9 9.89 24.77 -3.99
N LYS A 10 10.26 23.51 -4.23
CA LYS A 10 10.43 22.96 -5.58
C LYS A 10 9.09 22.51 -6.20
N LEU A 11 8.12 22.13 -5.37
CA LEU A 11 6.76 21.73 -5.78
C LEU A 11 5.84 22.93 -6.06
N ILE A 12 6.00 24.03 -5.32
CA ILE A 12 5.15 25.23 -5.41
C ILE A 12 5.26 25.95 -6.77
N LYS A 13 6.30 25.71 -7.57
CA LYS A 13 6.58 26.48 -8.80
C LYS A 13 5.82 26.03 -10.06
N ARG A 14 4.93 25.04 -9.99
CA ARG A 14 4.43 24.36 -11.22
C ARG A 14 2.96 24.41 -11.57
N ASN A 15 2.06 24.99 -10.76
CA ASN A 15 0.66 25.11 -11.16
C ASN A 15 0.02 26.36 -10.54
N GLN A 16 -0.04 27.45 -11.31
CA GLN A 16 -0.95 28.57 -11.04
C GLN A 16 -1.98 28.63 -12.17
N HIS A 17 -3.20 28.99 -11.80
CA HIS A 17 -4.45 28.99 -12.56
C HIS A 17 -5.29 27.70 -12.52
N ARG A 18 -6.28 27.69 -11.63
CA ARG A 18 -7.69 27.49 -12.00
C ARG A 18 -8.66 27.86 -10.86
N SER A 19 -9.75 28.50 -11.28
CA SER A 19 -10.85 29.06 -10.50
C SER A 19 -11.57 28.03 -9.60
N VAL A 20 -12.07 28.51 -8.46
CA VAL A 20 -12.72 27.74 -7.39
C VAL A 20 -14.22 27.58 -7.67
N THR A 21 -14.64 26.38 -8.05
CA THR A 21 -16.01 25.88 -7.79
C THR A 21 -15.98 24.34 -7.74
N LYS A 22 -16.31 23.74 -6.57
CA LYS A 22 -16.12 22.34 -6.12
C LYS A 22 -14.68 21.97 -5.68
N ASN A 23 -14.55 21.34 -4.51
CA ASN A 23 -13.29 20.72 -4.03
C ASN A 23 -12.94 19.47 -4.86
N THR A 24 -12.62 19.65 -6.14
CA THR A 24 -12.12 18.62 -7.05
C THR A 24 -10.62 18.44 -6.85
N ILE A 25 -10.24 17.68 -5.82
CA ILE A 25 -8.88 17.19 -5.68
C ILE A 25 -8.86 15.73 -6.14
N ASN A 26 -8.07 15.47 -7.19
CA ASN A 26 -7.87 14.16 -7.77
C ASN A 26 -6.38 13.80 -7.65
N GLY A 27 -6.06 12.69 -6.99
CA GLY A 27 -4.67 12.27 -6.88
C GLY A 27 -4.36 11.50 -5.61
N TRP A 28 -3.07 11.41 -5.28
CA TRP A 28 -2.54 10.63 -4.17
C TRP A 28 -1.90 11.53 -3.11
N LEU A 29 -2.37 11.40 -1.88
CA LEU A 29 -1.66 11.87 -0.70
C LEU A 29 -0.94 10.70 -0.05
N ILE A 30 0.36 10.83 0.16
CA ILE A 30 1.16 9.78 0.79
C ILE A 30 1.29 10.12 2.27
N ILE A 31 0.65 9.33 3.12
CA ILE A 31 0.57 9.65 4.55
C ILE A 31 1.56 8.80 5.33
N ASP A 32 2.35 9.42 6.20
CA ASP A 32 3.03 8.72 7.29
C ASP A 32 2.01 8.47 8.40
N LYS A 33 1.47 7.24 8.44
CA LYS A 33 0.46 6.83 9.41
C LYS A 33 1.12 6.78 10.80
N PRO A 34 0.61 7.49 11.82
CA PRO A 34 1.09 7.31 13.19
C PRO A 34 0.57 5.98 13.77
N ALA A 35 1.23 5.47 14.81
CA ALA A 35 0.77 4.31 15.57
C ALA A 35 -0.54 4.62 16.32
N GLY A 36 -1.27 3.59 16.76
CA GLY A 36 -2.53 3.69 17.49
C GLY A 36 -3.77 4.07 16.65
N LEU A 37 -3.61 4.33 15.34
CA LEU A 37 -4.73 4.65 14.44
C LEU A 37 -4.93 3.56 13.39
N THR A 38 -6.17 3.11 13.19
CA THR A 38 -6.51 2.30 12.01
C THR A 38 -6.35 3.12 10.73
N SER A 39 -6.06 2.48 9.59
CA SER A 39 -6.06 3.17 8.29
C SER A 39 -7.38 3.87 8.00
N ASN A 40 -8.52 3.31 8.45
CA ASN A 40 -9.83 3.94 8.31
C ASN A 40 -9.90 5.26 9.10
N ARG A 41 -9.47 5.27 10.37
CA ARG A 41 -9.45 6.51 11.18
C ARG A 41 -8.60 7.61 10.53
N VAL A 42 -7.49 7.25 9.89
CA VAL A 42 -6.66 8.21 9.14
C VAL A 42 -7.43 8.81 7.96
N ILE A 43 -8.07 7.99 7.12
CA ILE A 43 -8.86 8.54 6.00
C ILE A 43 -10.05 9.37 6.48
N GLN A 44 -10.70 9.05 7.62
CA GLN A 44 -11.79 9.88 8.13
C GLN A 44 -11.32 11.25 8.58
N LYS A 45 -10.17 11.34 9.27
CA LYS A 45 -9.56 12.63 9.65
C LYS A 45 -9.27 13.48 8.41
N ILE A 46 -8.67 12.88 7.38
CA ILE A 46 -8.36 13.54 6.10
C ILE A 46 -9.64 13.96 5.37
N LYS A 47 -10.66 13.09 5.35
CA LYS A 47 -11.96 13.38 4.75
C LYS A 47 -12.63 14.59 5.39
N ASN A 48 -12.61 14.67 6.73
CA ASN A 48 -13.21 15.78 7.46
C ASN A 48 -12.48 17.11 7.23
N HIS A 49 -11.15 17.05 7.09
CA HIS A 49 -10.31 18.21 6.80
C HIS A 49 -10.48 18.72 5.37
N ILE A 50 -10.37 17.84 4.38
CA ILE A 50 -10.31 18.22 2.95
C ILE A 50 -11.69 18.26 2.29
N LYS A 51 -12.63 17.43 2.76
CA LYS A 51 -13.96 17.20 2.17
C LYS A 51 -13.89 16.89 0.66
N PRO A 52 -13.08 15.91 0.21
CA PRO A 52 -12.98 15.55 -1.20
C PRO A 52 -14.27 14.87 -1.69
N LYS A 53 -14.55 14.92 -3.00
CA LYS A 53 -15.68 14.19 -3.62
C LYS A 53 -15.67 12.70 -3.25
N LYS A 54 -14.49 12.09 -3.20
CA LYS A 54 -14.29 10.68 -2.85
C LYS A 54 -12.93 10.49 -2.19
N ILE A 55 -12.81 9.49 -1.31
CA ILE A 55 -11.56 9.15 -0.64
C ILE A 55 -11.46 7.63 -0.47
N GLY A 56 -10.24 7.09 -0.57
CA GLY A 56 -9.92 5.70 -0.27
C GLY A 56 -8.43 5.57 0.08
N HIS A 57 -7.98 4.37 0.41
CA HIS A 57 -6.55 4.09 0.63
C HIS A 57 -6.14 2.78 -0.03
N ALA A 58 -4.85 2.65 -0.37
CA ALA A 58 -4.28 1.42 -0.87
C ALA A 58 -3.51 0.68 0.23
N GLY A 59 -3.97 -0.53 0.53
CA GLY A 59 -3.36 -1.44 1.51
C GLY A 59 -3.41 -0.96 2.96
N THR A 60 -4.18 -1.68 3.76
CA THR A 60 -4.32 -1.46 5.20
C THR A 60 -2.98 -1.61 5.92
N LEU A 61 -2.77 -0.78 6.94
CA LEU A 61 -1.77 -0.97 7.99
C LEU A 61 -2.49 -1.34 9.28
N ASP A 62 -1.90 -2.25 10.06
CA ASP A 62 -2.36 -2.56 11.40
C ASP A 62 -2.36 -1.29 12.28
N PRO A 63 -3.18 -1.21 13.34
CA PRO A 63 -3.33 0.00 14.14
C PRO A 63 -2.00 0.56 14.67
N ASP A 64 -1.13 -0.31 15.17
CA ASP A 64 0.16 0.07 15.75
C ASP A 64 1.31 0.11 14.75
N ALA A 65 1.08 -0.33 13.51
CA ALA A 65 2.04 -0.16 12.44
C ALA A 65 2.11 1.31 12.01
N THR A 66 3.29 1.79 11.62
CA THR A 66 3.51 3.15 11.12
C THR A 66 3.88 3.19 9.64
N GLY A 67 4.00 4.40 9.10
CA GLY A 67 4.61 4.61 7.80
C GLY A 67 3.62 4.74 6.65
N VAL A 68 4.10 4.47 5.43
CA VAL A 68 3.49 4.84 4.16
C VAL A 68 2.07 4.27 4.00
N LEU A 69 1.08 5.15 3.95
CA LEU A 69 -0.31 4.87 3.62
C LEU A 69 -0.71 5.75 2.42
N PRO A 70 -0.76 5.19 1.19
CA PRO A 70 -1.26 5.91 0.04
C PRO A 70 -2.77 6.15 0.16
N VAL A 71 -3.17 7.41 0.17
CA VAL A 71 -4.56 7.88 0.24
C VAL A 71 -4.95 8.45 -1.12
N ALA A 72 -5.97 7.87 -1.73
CA ALA A 72 -6.49 8.30 -3.02
C ALA A 72 -7.64 9.29 -2.83
N LEU A 73 -7.59 10.42 -3.52
CA LEU A 73 -8.61 11.46 -3.56
C LEU A 73 -9.30 11.46 -4.93
N GLY A 74 -10.63 11.61 -4.91
CA GLY A 74 -11.45 11.73 -6.11
C GLY A 74 -11.28 10.56 -7.08
N GLU A 75 -10.92 10.90 -8.31
CA GLU A 75 -10.74 9.95 -9.40
C GLU A 75 -9.58 8.97 -9.18
N ALA A 76 -8.57 9.32 -8.36
CA ALA A 76 -7.50 8.38 -7.99
C ALA A 76 -8.03 7.12 -7.29
N THR A 77 -9.21 7.19 -6.67
CA THR A 77 -9.81 6.00 -6.04
C THR A 77 -10.12 4.90 -7.05
N LYS A 78 -10.26 5.24 -8.34
CA LYS A 78 -10.47 4.28 -9.42
C LYS A 78 -9.24 3.41 -9.65
N VAL A 79 -8.05 3.87 -9.27
CA VAL A 79 -6.77 3.22 -9.58
C VAL A 79 -6.09 2.56 -8.38
N ILE A 80 -6.76 2.49 -7.24
CA ILE A 80 -6.33 1.69 -6.08
C ILE A 80 -6.00 0.23 -6.43
N PRO A 81 -6.79 -0.50 -7.26
CA PRO A 81 -6.50 -1.91 -7.57
C PRO A 81 -5.14 -2.14 -8.22
N TYR A 82 -4.69 -1.19 -9.06
CA TYR A 82 -3.40 -1.22 -9.76
C TYR A 82 -2.22 -1.01 -8.81
N LEU A 83 -2.38 -0.12 -7.83
CA LEU A 83 -1.37 0.05 -6.79
C LEU A 83 -1.32 -1.20 -5.89
N MET A 84 -2.46 -1.83 -5.60
CA MET A 84 -2.53 -2.99 -4.69
C MET A 84 -1.65 -4.19 -5.06
N SER A 85 -1.29 -4.36 -6.34
CA SER A 85 -0.40 -5.42 -6.82
C SER A 85 1.08 -5.12 -6.60
N GLN A 86 1.48 -3.86 -6.43
CA GLN A 86 2.89 -3.47 -6.33
C GLN A 86 3.58 -3.99 -5.05
N SER A 87 4.91 -3.99 -5.02
CA SER A 87 5.70 -4.42 -3.86
C SER A 87 5.54 -3.48 -2.66
N LYS A 88 5.83 -3.98 -1.47
CA LYS A 88 5.85 -3.19 -0.23
C LYS A 88 7.14 -3.50 0.52
N THR A 89 7.74 -2.47 1.10
CA THR A 89 8.91 -2.61 1.97
C THR A 89 8.53 -2.27 3.39
N TYR A 90 8.93 -3.14 4.31
CA TYR A 90 8.74 -2.97 5.74
C TYR A 90 10.08 -3.01 6.45
N VAL A 91 10.18 -2.23 7.52
CA VAL A 91 11.18 -2.42 8.57
C VAL A 91 10.42 -2.82 9.82
N SER A 92 10.84 -3.92 10.44
CA SER A 92 10.13 -4.49 11.59
C SER A 92 11.10 -4.95 12.66
N THR A 93 10.80 -4.65 13.91
CA THR A 93 11.45 -5.26 15.06
C THR A 93 10.69 -6.50 15.46
N ILE A 94 11.36 -7.65 15.43
CA ILE A 94 10.90 -8.93 15.96
C ILE A 94 11.41 -9.05 17.39
N LYS A 95 10.55 -9.49 18.30
CA LYS A 95 10.91 -9.85 19.67
C LYS A 95 10.85 -11.37 19.80
N PHE A 96 12.00 -12.01 20.02
CA PHE A 96 12.09 -13.44 20.25
C PHE A 96 11.78 -13.80 21.70
N GLY A 97 11.39 -15.05 21.94
CA GLY A 97 11.11 -15.58 23.26
C GLY A 97 9.64 -15.53 23.68
N ILE A 98 8.76 -14.99 22.84
CA ILE A 98 7.32 -14.94 23.12
C ILE A 98 6.50 -15.26 21.88
N LYS A 99 5.38 -15.95 22.09
CA LYS A 99 4.32 -16.17 21.09
C LYS A 99 3.05 -15.50 21.58
N THR A 100 2.39 -14.74 20.74
CA THR A 100 1.09 -14.11 21.03
C THR A 100 0.00 -14.63 20.09
N ASP A 101 -1.26 -14.40 20.42
CA ASP A 101 -2.43 -14.79 19.62
C ASP A 101 -2.67 -13.89 18.38
N THR A 102 -2.12 -12.68 18.38
CA THR A 102 -2.19 -11.71 17.28
C THR A 102 -0.94 -11.66 16.40
N ASP A 103 0.11 -12.40 16.77
CA ASP A 103 1.45 -12.39 16.18
C ASP A 103 2.21 -11.04 16.31
N ASP A 104 1.71 -10.15 17.18
CA ASP A 104 2.35 -8.90 17.59
C ASP A 104 2.31 -8.72 19.12
N ILE A 105 3.06 -7.74 19.62
CA ILE A 105 3.24 -7.49 21.06
C ILE A 105 1.96 -7.04 21.78
N SER A 106 0.93 -6.62 21.03
CA SER A 106 -0.35 -6.19 21.59
C SER A 106 -1.25 -7.37 22.00
N GLY A 107 -0.96 -8.57 21.50
CA GLY A 107 -1.72 -9.78 21.78
C GLY A 107 -1.46 -10.40 23.15
N LYS A 108 -2.32 -11.37 23.51
CA LYS A 108 -2.15 -12.19 24.71
C LYS A 108 -0.99 -13.17 24.50
N ILE A 109 -0.08 -13.26 25.47
CA ILE A 109 1.03 -14.22 25.44
C ILE A 109 0.47 -15.64 25.59
N LEU A 110 0.82 -16.50 24.63
CA LEU A 110 0.45 -17.91 24.58
C LEU A 110 1.60 -18.82 25.03
N LYS A 111 2.83 -18.49 24.65
CA LYS A 111 4.04 -19.26 24.99
C LYS A 111 5.23 -18.35 25.24
N ARG A 112 6.19 -18.84 26.02
CA ARG A 112 7.46 -18.18 26.32
C ARG A 112 8.63 -19.13 26.09
N SER A 113 9.79 -18.58 25.78
CA SER A 113 11.07 -19.27 25.74
C SER A 113 12.16 -18.36 26.32
N ASN A 114 13.16 -18.95 26.97
CA ASN A 114 14.34 -18.23 27.45
C ASN A 114 15.45 -18.14 26.40
N TYR A 115 15.40 -18.99 25.37
CA TYR A 115 16.39 -18.98 24.30
C TYR A 115 16.24 -17.74 23.42
N ARG A 116 17.37 -17.15 23.01
CA ARG A 116 17.47 -16.02 22.08
C ARG A 116 18.46 -16.37 20.98
N PRO A 117 18.04 -16.35 19.72
CA PRO A 117 18.91 -16.73 18.62
C PRO A 117 19.96 -15.64 18.38
N THR A 118 21.15 -16.08 17.99
CA THR A 118 22.27 -15.26 17.53
C THR A 118 22.01 -14.67 16.15
N GLU A 119 22.82 -13.68 15.74
CA GLU A 119 22.72 -13.10 14.40
C GLU A 119 22.87 -14.16 13.30
N THR A 120 23.83 -15.06 13.47
CA THR A 120 24.13 -16.14 12.54
C THR A 120 22.94 -17.07 12.38
N GLU A 121 22.34 -17.53 13.48
CA GLU A 121 21.16 -18.41 13.45
C GLU A 121 19.97 -17.72 12.76
N ILE A 122 19.75 -16.44 13.03
CA ILE A 122 18.69 -15.67 12.36
C ILE A 122 19.01 -15.56 10.86
N SER A 123 20.23 -15.19 10.49
CA SER A 123 20.64 -15.01 9.10
C SER A 123 20.48 -16.30 8.28
N GLU A 124 20.91 -17.44 8.84
CA GLU A 124 20.72 -18.75 8.22
C GLU A 124 19.24 -19.12 8.07
N ALA A 125 18.43 -18.89 9.12
CA ALA A 125 17.00 -19.15 9.05
C ALA A 125 16.30 -18.27 8.01
N LEU A 126 16.67 -16.99 7.89
CA LEU A 126 16.06 -16.05 6.93
C LEU A 126 16.20 -16.49 5.46
N LYS A 127 17.18 -17.34 5.12
CA LYS A 127 17.33 -17.90 3.77
C LYS A 127 16.08 -18.69 3.33
N TYR A 128 15.40 -19.35 4.26
CA TYR A 128 14.16 -20.11 4.02
C TYR A 128 12.90 -19.24 3.89
N PHE A 129 13.00 -17.95 4.22
CA PHE A 129 11.89 -16.98 4.14
C PHE A 129 12.02 -16.02 2.93
N SER A 130 12.98 -16.29 2.03
CA SER A 130 13.21 -15.53 0.80
C SER A 130 12.67 -16.27 -0.42
N GLY A 131 12.36 -15.55 -1.50
CA GLY A 131 11.85 -16.13 -2.74
C GLY A 131 10.35 -16.48 -2.66
N GLN A 132 9.96 -17.60 -3.26
CA GLN A 132 8.57 -18.06 -3.24
C GLN A 132 8.31 -18.92 -2.01
N ILE A 133 7.50 -18.40 -1.09
CA ILE A 133 7.15 -19.09 0.16
C ILE A 133 5.63 -19.28 0.29
N TYR A 134 5.22 -20.12 1.22
CA TYR A 134 3.82 -20.25 1.62
C TYR A 134 3.64 -19.67 3.02
N GLN A 135 2.71 -18.72 3.15
CA GLN A 135 2.45 -18.04 4.41
C GLN A 135 1.00 -18.27 4.85
N LYS A 136 0.82 -18.70 6.10
CA LYS A 136 -0.49 -18.66 6.77
C LYS A 136 -0.70 -17.25 7.34
N PRO A 137 -1.75 -16.52 6.91
CA PRO A 137 -2.07 -15.21 7.47
C PRO A 137 -2.32 -15.28 8.99
N PRO A 138 -2.15 -14.17 9.73
CA PRO A 138 -2.48 -14.14 11.15
C PRO A 138 -4.00 -14.22 11.35
N ASN A 139 -4.43 -14.73 12.50
CA ASN A 139 -5.85 -14.84 12.88
C ASN A 139 -6.54 -13.47 12.87
N VAL A 140 -5.84 -12.44 13.36
CA VAL A 140 -6.27 -11.03 13.25
C VAL A 140 -5.84 -10.46 11.90
N SER A 141 -6.59 -10.80 10.86
CA SER A 141 -6.38 -10.29 9.49
C SER A 141 -7.69 -9.95 8.77
N ALA A 142 -7.58 -9.20 7.69
CA ALA A 142 -8.71 -8.88 6.82
C ALA A 142 -9.08 -10.03 5.87
N VAL A 143 -8.48 -11.23 5.98
CA VAL A 143 -8.86 -12.37 5.14
C VAL A 143 -10.31 -12.76 5.40
N LYS A 144 -11.06 -13.10 4.35
CA LYS A 144 -12.42 -13.64 4.50
C LYS A 144 -12.38 -15.15 4.69
N VAL A 145 -13.12 -15.66 5.66
CA VAL A 145 -13.41 -17.06 5.94
C VAL A 145 -14.93 -17.18 6.01
N ASN A 146 -15.54 -18.02 5.16
CA ASN A 146 -16.99 -18.21 5.08
C ASN A 146 -17.78 -16.88 5.03
N GLY A 147 -17.34 -15.95 4.18
CA GLY A 147 -17.96 -14.63 4.02
C GLY A 147 -17.58 -13.57 5.07
N SER A 148 -17.12 -13.97 6.25
CA SER A 148 -16.76 -13.10 7.38
C SER A 148 -15.26 -12.80 7.44
N ARG A 149 -14.85 -11.63 7.94
CA ARG A 149 -13.42 -11.28 8.09
C ARG A 149 -12.82 -12.02 9.30
N ALA A 150 -11.59 -12.52 9.19
CA ALA A 150 -10.93 -13.30 10.22
C ALA A 150 -10.82 -12.54 11.56
N TYR A 151 -10.45 -11.26 11.55
CA TYR A 151 -10.43 -10.46 12.78
C TYR A 151 -11.81 -10.41 13.49
N LYS A 152 -12.92 -10.42 12.75
CA LYS A 152 -14.26 -10.41 13.33
C LYS A 152 -14.56 -11.74 14.02
N LEU A 153 -14.20 -12.86 13.38
CA LEU A 153 -14.35 -14.20 13.94
C LEU A 153 -13.47 -14.37 15.19
N PHE A 154 -12.26 -13.81 15.16
CA PHE A 154 -11.31 -13.86 16.29
C PHE A 154 -11.89 -13.17 17.53
N HIS A 155 -12.44 -11.97 17.37
CA HIS A 155 -13.06 -11.25 18.49
C HIS A 155 -14.36 -11.91 18.99
N LEU A 156 -14.98 -12.77 18.19
CA LEU A 156 -16.10 -13.61 18.59
C LEU A 156 -15.66 -14.93 19.24
N GLY A 157 -14.34 -15.16 19.40
CA GLY A 157 -13.80 -16.39 19.97
C GLY A 157 -13.99 -17.63 19.08
N GLN A 158 -14.33 -17.46 17.81
CA GLN A 158 -14.56 -18.58 16.89
C GLN A 158 -13.25 -19.13 16.36
N GLU A 159 -13.21 -20.45 16.14
CA GLU A 159 -12.06 -21.10 15.53
C GLU A 159 -11.87 -20.65 14.07
N ILE A 160 -10.65 -20.26 13.72
CA ILE A 160 -10.33 -19.73 12.39
C ILE A 160 -9.36 -20.65 11.66
N SER A 161 -9.86 -21.31 10.64
CA SER A 161 -9.02 -22.09 9.71
C SER A 161 -8.59 -21.25 8.51
N LEU A 162 -7.39 -20.64 8.61
CA LEU A 162 -6.77 -19.89 7.51
C LEU A 162 -5.88 -20.81 6.67
N LYS A 163 -6.15 -20.88 5.36
CA LYS A 163 -5.29 -21.58 4.40
C LYS A 163 -4.02 -20.77 4.09
N SER A 164 -2.90 -21.47 3.98
CA SER A 164 -1.64 -20.90 3.49
C SER A 164 -1.77 -20.40 2.06
N ARG A 165 -1.03 -19.34 1.72
CA ARG A 165 -1.06 -18.70 0.40
C ARG A 165 0.37 -18.45 -0.08
N LYS A 166 0.55 -18.54 -1.40
CA LYS A 166 1.82 -18.21 -2.04
C LYS A 166 2.15 -16.73 -1.85
N LEU A 167 3.38 -16.44 -1.47
CA LEU A 167 3.93 -15.11 -1.31
C LEU A 167 5.30 -15.05 -1.98
N LEU A 168 5.53 -14.00 -2.75
CA LEU A 168 6.87 -13.67 -3.23
C LEU A 168 7.52 -12.67 -2.27
N VAL A 169 8.61 -13.09 -1.65
CA VAL A 169 9.51 -12.27 -0.84
C VAL A 169 10.73 -11.96 -1.67
N SER A 170 10.83 -10.73 -2.17
CA SER A 170 11.98 -10.35 -3.01
C SER A 170 13.23 -10.08 -2.18
N LYS A 171 13.08 -9.71 -0.90
CA LYS A 171 14.19 -9.47 0.01
C LYS A 171 13.75 -9.61 1.46
N ILE A 172 14.54 -10.34 2.23
CA ILE A 172 14.47 -10.34 3.68
C ILE A 172 15.90 -10.33 4.23
N LYS A 173 16.19 -9.43 5.17
CA LYS A 173 17.53 -9.33 5.77
C LYS A 173 17.49 -8.69 7.14
N ILE A 174 18.50 -8.99 7.95
CA ILE A 174 18.78 -8.27 9.19
C ILE A 174 19.18 -6.83 8.84
N VAL A 175 18.65 -5.87 9.61
CA VAL A 175 19.06 -4.47 9.62
C VAL A 175 20.02 -4.23 10.78
N SER A 176 19.66 -4.75 11.96
CA SER A 176 20.49 -4.70 13.16
C SER A 176 19.97 -5.69 14.20
N LEU A 177 20.88 -6.28 14.99
CA LEU A 177 20.49 -6.83 16.28
C LEU A 177 20.24 -5.71 17.29
N LEU A 178 19.33 -5.97 18.22
CA LEU A 178 18.97 -5.07 19.31
C LEU A 178 19.03 -5.85 20.63
N ASP A 179 19.10 -5.13 21.75
CA ASP A 179 19.22 -5.76 23.06
C ASP A 179 17.99 -6.62 23.42
N ALA A 180 18.19 -7.56 24.35
CA ALA A 180 17.15 -8.39 24.94
C ALA A 180 16.41 -9.30 23.93
N GLY A 181 17.13 -9.80 22.92
CA GLY A 181 16.57 -10.78 21.98
C GLY A 181 15.63 -10.16 20.95
N ARG A 182 15.93 -8.93 20.54
CA ARG A 182 15.18 -8.23 19.50
C ARG A 182 16.03 -8.14 18.23
N CYS A 183 15.41 -8.28 17.08
CA CYS A 183 16.08 -8.17 15.80
C CYS A 183 15.27 -7.26 14.87
N SER A 184 15.92 -6.28 14.26
CA SER A 184 15.33 -5.45 13.22
C SER A 184 15.58 -6.10 11.87
N ILE A 185 14.53 -6.29 11.07
CA ILE A 185 14.63 -6.82 9.71
C ILE A 185 14.03 -5.86 8.69
N THR A 186 14.55 -5.93 7.47
CA THR A 186 13.87 -5.41 6.27
C THR A 186 13.14 -6.56 5.60
N PHE A 187 11.89 -6.33 5.18
CA PHE A 187 11.07 -7.29 4.46
C PHE A 187 10.42 -6.64 3.25
N VAL A 188 10.73 -7.13 2.05
CA VAL A 188 10.16 -6.69 0.79
C VAL A 188 9.33 -7.82 0.20
N CYS A 189 8.04 -7.57 0.02
CA CYS A 189 7.10 -8.59 -0.45
C CYS A 189 6.12 -8.04 -1.48
N GLY A 190 5.53 -8.96 -2.25
CA GLY A 190 4.40 -8.67 -3.11
C GLY A 190 3.09 -8.43 -2.35
N LYS A 191 1.97 -8.56 -3.06
CA LYS A 191 0.63 -8.47 -2.48
C LYS A 191 0.38 -9.58 -1.44
N GLY A 192 -0.15 -9.20 -0.28
CA GLY A 192 -0.71 -10.14 0.70
C GLY A 192 0.29 -10.72 1.70
N GLY A 193 1.53 -10.21 1.76
CA GLY A 193 2.49 -10.61 2.79
C GLY A 193 2.19 -9.99 4.16
N TYR A 194 2.38 -10.79 5.20
CA TYR A 194 2.20 -10.42 6.61
C TYR A 194 3.52 -10.52 7.35
N VAL A 195 4.05 -9.40 7.83
CA VAL A 195 5.28 -9.38 8.64
C VAL A 195 5.07 -10.10 9.98
N ARG A 196 3.86 -10.01 10.54
CA ARG A 196 3.43 -10.74 11.74
C ARG A 196 3.60 -12.26 11.60
N SER A 197 3.14 -12.82 10.49
CA SER A 197 3.38 -14.24 10.19
C SER A 197 4.87 -14.56 10.04
N ILE A 198 5.68 -13.69 9.41
CA ILE A 198 7.13 -13.91 9.33
C ILE A 198 7.75 -13.98 10.73
N ALA A 199 7.40 -13.08 11.63
CA ALA A 199 7.93 -13.08 13.00
C ALA A 199 7.57 -14.36 13.77
N ARG A 200 6.30 -14.79 13.66
CA ARG A 200 5.81 -16.05 14.24
C ARG A 200 6.57 -17.25 13.67
N ASP A 201 6.57 -17.37 12.35
CA ASP A 201 7.08 -18.55 11.65
C ASP A 201 8.61 -18.66 11.80
N LEU A 202 9.34 -17.54 11.78
CA LEU A 202 10.78 -17.50 12.06
C LEU A 202 11.09 -17.92 13.50
N GLY A 203 10.31 -17.43 14.46
CA GLY A 203 10.47 -17.81 15.87
C GLY A 203 10.15 -19.29 16.12
N ASP A 204 9.13 -19.82 15.46
CA ASP A 204 8.79 -21.25 15.51
C ASP A 204 9.91 -22.10 14.86
N PHE A 205 10.45 -21.69 13.71
CA PHE A 205 11.57 -22.35 13.05
C PHE A 205 12.82 -22.42 13.93
N LEU A 206 13.12 -21.33 14.64
CA LEU A 206 14.24 -21.24 15.58
C LEU A 206 13.92 -21.82 16.97
N SER A 207 12.73 -22.42 17.17
CA SER A 207 12.28 -22.97 18.47
C SER A 207 12.37 -22.00 19.66
N CYS A 208 12.29 -20.69 19.40
CA CYS A 208 12.33 -19.64 20.42
C CYS A 208 11.05 -18.79 20.50
N PHE A 209 10.14 -18.96 19.54
CA PHE A 209 8.98 -18.10 19.29
C PHE A 209 9.36 -16.64 18.97
N GLY A 210 8.46 -15.95 18.27
CA GLY A 210 8.64 -14.56 17.91
C GLY A 210 7.32 -13.87 17.63
N CYS A 211 7.29 -12.56 17.89
CA CYS A 211 6.20 -11.69 17.48
C CYS A 211 6.75 -10.34 16.99
N VAL A 212 5.92 -9.59 16.28
CA VAL A 212 6.25 -8.21 15.88
C VAL A 212 6.14 -7.30 17.10
N GLU A 213 7.21 -6.56 17.41
CA GLU A 213 7.18 -5.49 18.43
C GLU A 213 6.92 -4.12 17.80
N LYS A 214 7.58 -3.84 16.67
CA LYS A 214 7.41 -2.59 15.91
C LYS A 214 7.34 -2.91 14.42
N LEU A 215 6.47 -2.22 13.70
CA LEU A 215 6.31 -2.38 12.27
C LEU A 215 6.15 -1.03 11.59
N SER A 216 6.99 -0.74 10.60
CA SER A 216 6.88 0.44 9.76
C SER A 216 6.91 0.04 8.29
N ARG A 217 5.93 0.48 7.51
CA ARG A 217 5.97 0.36 6.04
C ARG A 217 6.73 1.54 5.48
N THR A 218 7.95 1.30 5.00
CA THR A 218 8.84 2.35 4.48
C THR A 218 8.60 2.65 3.02
N SER A 219 8.02 1.71 2.26
CA SER A 219 7.57 1.98 0.90
C SER A 219 6.35 1.16 0.48
N TYR A 220 5.62 1.70 -0.50
CA TYR A 220 4.53 1.05 -1.18
C TYR A 220 4.64 1.36 -2.68
N GLY A 221 5.08 0.38 -3.46
CA GLY A 221 5.32 0.58 -4.87
C GLY A 221 6.35 1.67 -5.08
N GLN A 222 6.00 2.67 -5.88
CA GLN A 222 6.85 3.85 -6.10
C GLN A 222 6.80 4.90 -4.98
N PHE A 223 5.91 4.76 -3.98
CA PHE A 223 5.80 5.73 -2.89
C PHE A 223 6.70 5.33 -1.73
N ALA A 224 7.62 6.23 -1.35
CA ALA A 224 8.51 6.02 -0.22
C ALA A 224 8.11 6.90 0.98
N ILE A 225 8.67 6.60 2.15
CA ILE A 225 8.40 7.36 3.38
C ILE A 225 8.89 8.81 3.25
N GLU A 226 9.89 9.05 2.42
CA GLU A 226 10.41 10.38 2.12
C GLU A 226 9.42 11.25 1.35
N ASP A 227 8.52 10.64 0.57
CA ASP A 227 7.43 11.32 -0.14
C ASP A 227 6.22 11.60 0.76
N SER A 228 6.25 11.12 2.00
CA SER A 228 5.10 11.09 2.87
C SER A 228 4.99 12.31 3.80
N ILE A 229 3.75 12.64 4.15
CA ILE A 229 3.42 13.67 5.12
C ILE A 229 2.84 13.04 6.38
N ARG A 230 3.35 13.46 7.55
CA ARG A 230 2.76 13.10 8.84
C ARG A 230 1.35 13.64 8.95
N LEU A 231 0.44 12.77 9.39
CA LEU A 231 -0.98 13.10 9.50
C LEU A 231 -1.24 14.41 10.27
N ASN A 232 -0.59 14.61 11.42
CA ASN A 232 -0.82 15.82 12.22
C ASN A 232 -0.38 17.10 11.50
N ASN A 233 0.68 17.03 10.68
CA ASN A 233 1.11 18.18 9.88
C ASN A 233 0.11 18.47 8.75
N LEU A 234 -0.38 17.41 8.08
CA LEU A 234 -1.38 17.55 7.01
C LEU A 234 -2.64 18.27 7.48
N LEU A 235 -3.10 17.99 8.70
CA LEU A 235 -4.30 18.59 9.28
C LEU A 235 -4.14 20.08 9.60
N ASN A 236 -2.92 20.61 9.56
CA ASN A 236 -2.65 22.04 9.75
C ASN A 236 -2.48 22.79 8.43
N PHE A 237 -2.48 22.10 7.29
CA PHE A 237 -2.31 22.72 5.98
C PHE A 237 -3.64 23.18 5.38
N SER A 238 -3.60 24.30 4.67
CA SER A 238 -4.69 24.81 3.85
C SER A 238 -5.01 23.85 2.70
N LEU A 239 -6.21 23.96 2.12
CA LEU A 239 -6.60 23.14 0.98
C LEU A 239 -5.67 23.33 -0.23
N GLU A 240 -5.15 24.54 -0.44
CA GLU A 240 -4.22 24.84 -1.53
C GLU A 240 -2.88 24.14 -1.35
N GLU A 241 -2.33 24.17 -0.13
CA GLU A 241 -1.11 23.43 0.20
C GLU A 241 -1.31 21.92 0.00
N VAL A 242 -2.45 21.39 0.45
CA VAL A 242 -2.83 19.99 0.22
C VAL A 242 -2.92 19.65 -1.26
N ARG A 243 -3.51 20.52 -2.09
CA ARG A 243 -3.52 20.34 -3.55
C ARG A 243 -2.11 20.27 -4.12
N ASN A 244 -1.23 21.17 -3.70
CA ASN A 244 0.16 21.21 -4.18
C ASN A 244 0.99 19.99 -3.75
N MET A 245 0.62 19.34 -2.64
CA MET A 245 1.23 18.09 -2.20
C MET A 245 0.58 16.83 -2.80
N THR A 246 -0.58 16.97 -3.45
CA THR A 246 -1.29 15.83 -4.03
C THR A 246 -0.60 15.40 -5.31
N LEU A 247 -0.11 14.16 -5.35
CA LEU A 247 0.52 13.58 -6.53
C LEU A 247 -0.54 13.23 -7.57
N GLY A 248 -0.18 13.31 -8.86
CA GLY A 248 -1.09 13.01 -9.96
C GLY A 248 -1.62 11.57 -9.96
N ILE A 249 -2.79 11.36 -10.56
CA ILE A 249 -3.48 10.06 -10.54
C ILE A 249 -2.66 8.96 -11.23
N GLU A 250 -1.79 9.33 -12.18
CA GLU A 250 -0.90 8.47 -12.96
C GLU A 250 0.07 7.69 -12.08
N LYS A 251 0.32 8.18 -10.86
CA LYS A 251 1.07 7.43 -9.87
C LYS A 251 0.35 6.17 -9.36
N GLY A 252 -0.93 5.98 -9.68
CA GLY A 252 -1.67 4.75 -9.35
C GLY A 252 -1.46 3.61 -10.33
N PHE A 253 -0.99 3.91 -11.55
CA PHE A 253 -0.99 2.99 -12.69
C PHE A 253 0.25 3.11 -13.55
N SER A 254 1.39 3.50 -12.95
CA SER A 254 2.66 3.69 -13.67
C SER A 254 3.20 2.42 -14.35
N GLN A 255 2.66 1.25 -14.01
CA GLN A 255 3.00 -0.02 -14.67
C GLN A 255 2.16 -0.36 -15.91
N LEU A 256 1.07 0.38 -16.16
CA LEU A 256 0.26 0.16 -17.36
C LEU A 256 0.97 0.75 -18.57
N LYS A 257 0.93 0.05 -19.70
CA LYS A 257 1.32 0.64 -20.98
C LYS A 257 0.41 1.82 -21.30
N SER A 258 0.98 2.86 -21.90
CA SER A 258 0.28 4.11 -22.20
C SER A 258 0.46 4.53 -23.65
N PHE A 259 -0.51 5.24 -24.20
CA PHE A 259 -0.40 5.94 -25.47
C PHE A 259 -1.15 7.27 -25.42
N ASP A 260 -0.71 8.24 -26.21
CA ASP A 260 -1.47 9.46 -26.47
C ASP A 260 -2.44 9.21 -27.63
N CYS A 261 -3.73 9.48 -27.41
CA CYS A 261 -4.77 9.33 -28.41
C CYS A 261 -4.99 10.64 -29.18
N CYS A 262 -5.48 10.54 -30.42
CA CYS A 262 -5.92 11.70 -31.17
C CYS A 262 -7.25 12.26 -30.63
N GLU A 263 -7.67 13.43 -31.14
CA GLU A 263 -8.92 14.07 -30.72
C GLU A 263 -10.16 13.21 -31.01
N GLU A 264 -10.17 12.49 -32.13
CA GLU A 264 -11.27 11.60 -32.52
C GLU A 264 -11.43 10.45 -31.52
N ASP A 265 -10.33 9.78 -31.19
CA ASP A 265 -10.33 8.72 -30.17
C ASP A 265 -10.70 9.26 -28.80
N TYR A 266 -10.21 10.45 -28.41
CA TYR A 266 -10.61 11.10 -27.18
C TYR A 266 -12.14 11.28 -27.09
N LYS A 267 -12.79 11.83 -28.14
CA LYS A 267 -14.24 12.01 -28.20
C LYS A 267 -15.00 10.68 -28.11
N ARG A 268 -14.49 9.64 -28.78
CA ARG A 268 -15.07 8.28 -28.69
C ARG A 268 -14.96 7.72 -27.27
N LEU A 269 -13.78 7.79 -26.67
CA LEU A 269 -13.52 7.29 -25.31
C LEU A 269 -14.30 8.05 -24.24
N GLU A 270 -14.50 9.37 -24.39
CA GLU A 270 -15.36 10.16 -23.51
C GLU A 270 -16.81 9.64 -23.49
N ASN A 271 -17.29 9.19 -24.66
CA ASN A 271 -18.62 8.62 -24.85
C ASN A 271 -18.67 7.10 -24.60
N GLY A 272 -17.58 6.49 -24.12
CA GLY A 272 -17.53 5.06 -23.83
C GLY A 272 -17.49 4.16 -25.08
N ILE A 273 -17.17 4.72 -26.24
CA ILE A 273 -17.09 4.01 -27.51
C ILE A 273 -15.68 3.40 -27.65
N PRO A 274 -15.56 2.09 -27.96
CA PRO A 274 -14.27 1.45 -28.24
C PRO A 274 -13.54 2.06 -29.44
N ILE A 275 -12.22 1.96 -29.41
CA ILE A 275 -11.31 2.39 -30.48
C ILE A 275 -10.46 1.22 -30.98
N GLU A 276 -9.93 1.32 -32.19
CA GLU A 276 -9.02 0.33 -32.75
C GLU A 276 -7.64 0.42 -32.09
N ASN A 277 -6.93 -0.71 -32.01
CA ASN A 277 -5.55 -0.70 -31.52
C ASN A 277 -4.56 -0.48 -32.68
N ILE A 278 -4.39 0.79 -33.06
CA ILE A 278 -3.37 1.20 -34.04
C ILE A 278 -2.05 1.65 -33.39
N TYR A 279 -1.98 1.64 -32.06
CA TYR A 279 -0.93 2.29 -31.27
C TYR A 279 0.20 1.35 -30.85
N ASP A 280 -0.12 0.12 -30.45
CA ASP A 280 0.87 -0.85 -29.99
C ASP A 280 0.42 -2.28 -30.33
N ASN A 281 1.08 -2.88 -31.31
CA ASN A 281 0.83 -4.25 -31.77
C ASN A 281 1.27 -5.33 -30.76
N THR A 282 1.97 -4.95 -29.68
CA THR A 282 2.41 -5.86 -28.62
C THR A 282 1.39 -5.99 -27.48
N ILE A 283 0.26 -5.26 -27.54
CA ILE A 283 -0.86 -5.42 -26.62
C ILE A 283 -1.56 -6.76 -26.89
N LYS A 284 -1.69 -7.58 -25.85
CA LYS A 284 -2.30 -8.92 -25.92
C LYS A 284 -3.73 -8.91 -25.40
N ALA A 285 -4.48 -9.96 -25.71
CA ALA A 285 -5.85 -10.12 -25.23
C ALA A 285 -5.92 -9.99 -23.70
N GLU A 286 -6.90 -9.22 -23.21
CA GLU A 286 -7.14 -8.91 -21.79
C GLU A 286 -6.06 -8.01 -21.14
N ASP A 287 -5.06 -7.52 -21.89
CA ASP A 287 -4.16 -6.49 -21.39
C ASP A 287 -4.92 -5.20 -21.10
N GLU A 288 -4.48 -4.51 -20.04
CA GLU A 288 -4.98 -3.19 -19.67
C GLU A 288 -3.96 -2.11 -20.03
N VAL A 289 -4.44 -1.05 -20.68
CA VAL A 289 -3.63 0.10 -21.10
C VAL A 289 -4.31 1.40 -20.70
N ILE A 290 -3.54 2.49 -20.63
CA ILE A 290 -4.06 3.82 -20.31
C ILE A 290 -3.94 4.76 -21.51
N ALA A 291 -5.04 5.38 -21.92
CA ALA A 291 -5.04 6.44 -22.92
C ALA A 291 -4.84 7.81 -22.28
N PHE A 292 -4.02 8.65 -22.91
CA PHE A 292 -3.80 10.05 -22.58
C PHE A 292 -4.26 10.95 -23.73
N PHE A 293 -4.72 12.16 -23.41
CA PHE A 293 -4.99 13.22 -24.37
C PHE A 293 -4.42 14.51 -23.81
N GLU A 294 -3.55 15.19 -24.57
CA GLU A 294 -2.84 16.40 -24.13
C GLU A 294 -2.16 16.24 -22.76
N GLY A 295 -1.53 15.09 -22.53
CA GLY A 295 -0.86 14.77 -21.26
C GLY A 295 -1.79 14.50 -20.07
N ARG A 296 -3.11 14.44 -20.27
CA ARG A 296 -4.08 14.07 -19.23
C ARG A 296 -4.57 12.63 -19.40
N PRO A 297 -4.64 11.84 -18.32
CA PRO A 297 -5.17 10.48 -18.40
C PRO A 297 -6.68 10.51 -18.62
N VAL A 298 -7.13 9.81 -19.66
CA VAL A 298 -8.52 9.80 -20.15
C VAL A 298 -9.26 8.55 -19.67
N CYS A 299 -8.73 7.37 -19.99
CA CYS A 299 -9.42 6.12 -19.74
C CYS A 299 -8.45 4.94 -19.64
N ILE A 300 -8.68 4.04 -18.68
CA ILE A 300 -8.10 2.70 -18.73
C ILE A 300 -8.95 1.86 -19.66
N LEU A 301 -8.29 1.21 -20.61
CA LEU A 301 -8.86 0.38 -21.65
C LEU A 301 -8.45 -1.07 -21.43
N ILE A 302 -9.29 -2.00 -21.89
CA ILE A 302 -8.96 -3.42 -21.96
C ILE A 302 -9.01 -3.87 -23.41
N PHE A 303 -7.98 -4.58 -23.87
CA PHE A 303 -7.92 -5.08 -25.23
C PHE A 303 -8.73 -6.35 -25.39
N LYS A 304 -9.80 -6.29 -26.19
CA LYS A 304 -10.71 -7.43 -26.42
C LYS A 304 -11.37 -7.34 -27.79
N ASN A 305 -11.40 -8.46 -28.51
CA ASN A 305 -11.96 -8.57 -29.86
C ASN A 305 -11.36 -7.52 -30.81
N MET A 306 -10.02 -7.39 -30.82
CA MET A 306 -9.26 -6.42 -31.63
C MET A 306 -9.54 -4.93 -31.34
N LEU A 307 -10.31 -4.63 -30.29
CA LEU A 307 -10.64 -3.26 -29.88
C LEU A 307 -10.12 -2.95 -28.48
N LEU A 308 -9.75 -1.70 -28.27
CA LEU A 308 -9.50 -1.14 -26.95
C LEU A 308 -10.84 -0.65 -26.36
N LYS A 309 -11.39 -1.40 -25.41
CA LYS A 309 -12.70 -1.12 -24.82
C LYS A 309 -12.55 -0.30 -23.53
N PRO A 310 -13.35 0.76 -23.33
CA PRO A 310 -13.38 1.52 -22.09
C PRO A 310 -13.69 0.64 -20.87
N LYS A 311 -12.73 0.57 -19.94
CA LYS A 311 -12.89 -0.10 -18.65
C LYS A 311 -13.11 0.90 -17.53
N ARG A 312 -12.38 2.02 -17.56
CA ARG A 312 -12.42 3.02 -16.49
C ARG A 312 -12.08 4.42 -16.99
N LYS A 313 -13.11 5.24 -17.26
CA LYS A 313 -12.96 6.66 -17.60
C LYS A 313 -12.57 7.50 -16.38
N PHE A 314 -11.77 8.55 -16.57
CA PHE A 314 -11.45 9.57 -15.58
C PHE A 314 -12.16 10.89 -15.88
N ASN A 315 -12.70 11.54 -14.85
CA ASN A 315 -13.35 12.85 -14.94
C ASN A 315 -12.54 13.86 -14.12
N LEU A 316 -11.54 14.50 -14.72
CA LEU A 316 -10.52 15.28 -14.02
C LEU A 316 -10.78 16.79 -13.98
N ASP A 317 -11.85 17.24 -14.62
CA ASP A 317 -12.34 18.61 -14.60
C ASP A 317 -13.15 18.96 -13.33
#